data_AF-A0AAW0ALL0-F1
#
_entry.id   AF-A0AAW0ALL0-F1
#
_cell.length_a   1.000
_cell.length_b   1.000
_cell.length_c   1.000
_cell.angle_alpha   90.00
_cell.angle_beta   90.00
_cell.angle_gamma   90.00
#
_symmetry.space_group_name_H-M   'P 1'
#
loop_
_entity.id
_entity.type
_entity.pdbx_description
1 polymer ?
#
loop_
_entity_poly.entity_id
_entity_poly.type
_entity_poly.pdbx_seq_one_letter_code
_entity_poly.pdbx_strand_id
1 'polypeptide(L)'
;MTRYGMPYIFEDTTGRLTGSEFADIHERLRFNLALDFGPNNGLGTVSVASVPMPMRKYLYKNPMGSSKVRRFVASDGQTYQWSRRTQPNQEWTCTNANNYVIASYSLKAPGEPEYSNSSGCILEIAEQFEMIASLWIMRHIQAYDLA
;
A
#
# COMPACT_ATOMS: atom_id res chain seq x y z
N MET A 1 14.94 14.53 -9.62
CA MET A 1 14.27 15.84 -9.69
C MET A 1 13.30 15.88 -8.53
N THR A 2 13.59 16.62 -7.46
CA THR A 2 12.75 16.66 -6.25
C THR A 2 11.47 17.43 -6.57
N ARG A 3 10.31 16.75 -6.60
CA ARG A 3 9.03 17.45 -6.72
C ARG A 3 8.68 18.04 -5.35
N TYR A 4 8.73 19.36 -5.25
CA TYR A 4 8.24 20.11 -4.09
C TYR A 4 6.71 20.00 -4.06
N GLY A 5 6.19 18.99 -3.39
CA GLY A 5 4.76 18.80 -3.14
C GLY A 5 4.54 18.24 -1.73
N MET A 6 3.51 18.72 -1.05
CA MET A 6 3.08 18.11 0.22
C MET A 6 2.60 16.68 -0.07
N PRO A 7 3.08 15.65 0.65
CA PRO A 7 2.64 14.29 0.43
C PRO A 7 1.12 14.16 0.63
N TYR A 8 0.55 13.13 0.00
CA TYR A 8 -0.81 12.70 0.32
C TYR A 8 -0.76 11.83 1.57
N ILE A 9 -1.59 12.15 2.54
CA ILE A 9 -1.65 11.45 3.82
C ILE A 9 -3.03 10.84 3.92
N PHE A 10 -3.07 9.53 4.11
CA PHE A 10 -4.28 8.77 4.27
C PHE A 10 -4.32 8.16 5.66
N GLU A 11 -5.44 8.34 6.32
CA GLU A 11 -5.76 7.64 7.55
C GLU A 11 -6.39 6.28 7.23
N ASP A 12 -5.88 5.20 7.83
CA ASP A 12 -6.64 3.95 7.88
C ASP A 12 -7.61 4.04 9.07
N THR A 13 -8.91 4.08 8.79
CA THR A 13 -9.92 4.22 9.85
C THR A 13 -10.13 2.93 10.64
N THR A 14 -9.67 1.79 10.13
CA THR A 14 -9.97 0.46 10.67
C THR A 14 -8.76 -0.28 11.25
N GLY A 15 -7.57 -0.05 10.68
CA GLY A 15 -6.32 -0.73 11.02
C GLY A 15 -6.28 -2.22 10.63
N ARG A 16 -7.26 -2.74 9.89
CA ARG A 16 -7.38 -4.17 9.57
C ARG A 16 -6.44 -4.58 8.46
N LEU A 17 -5.89 -5.79 8.45
CA LEU A 17 -5.04 -6.20 7.32
C LEU A 17 -5.80 -6.35 6.00
N THR A 18 -7.12 -6.48 6.07
CA THR A 18 -8.03 -6.64 4.92
C THR A 18 -9.30 -5.82 5.16
N GLY A 19 -9.87 -5.30 4.07
CA GLY A 19 -11.06 -4.43 4.16
C GLY A 19 -10.83 -3.11 4.88
N SER A 20 -9.58 -2.61 4.90
CA SER A 20 -9.31 -1.26 5.42
C SER A 20 -9.92 -0.20 4.53
N GLU A 21 -10.39 0.87 5.16
CA GLU A 21 -10.78 2.10 4.48
C GLU A 21 -9.68 3.14 4.68
N PHE A 22 -9.18 3.69 3.57
CA PHE A 22 -8.20 4.78 3.58
C PHE A 22 -8.89 6.10 3.23
N ALA A 23 -8.87 7.06 4.15
CA ALA A 23 -9.41 8.40 3.96
C ALA A 23 -8.28 9.41 3.75
N ASP A 24 -8.30 10.17 2.65
CA ASP A 24 -7.38 11.30 2.47
C ASP A 24 -7.74 12.38 3.49
N ILE A 25 -6.81 12.71 4.39
CA ILE A 25 -7.06 13.64 5.50
C ILE A 25 -7.40 15.06 5.03
N HIS A 26 -7.04 15.39 3.79
CA HIS A 26 -7.28 16.70 3.19
C HIS A 26 -8.45 16.70 2.21
N GLU A 27 -9.13 15.56 2.02
CA GLU A 27 -10.26 15.40 1.10
C GLU A 27 -9.97 15.90 -0.34
N ARG A 28 -8.70 15.91 -0.75
CA ARG A 28 -8.25 16.43 -2.05
C ARG A 28 -8.52 15.43 -3.17
N LEU A 29 -8.70 14.16 -2.81
CA LEU A 29 -8.73 13.07 -3.77
C LEU A 29 -10.08 12.35 -3.77
N ARG A 30 -10.56 12.07 -4.98
CA ARG A 30 -11.60 11.09 -5.25
C ARG A 30 -11.06 10.12 -6.29
N PHE A 31 -10.78 8.88 -5.89
CA PHE A 31 -10.36 7.83 -6.80
C PHE A 31 -11.21 6.59 -6.54
N ASN A 32 -11.53 5.86 -7.60
CA ASN A 32 -12.20 4.57 -7.50
C ASN A 32 -11.16 3.48 -7.70
N LEU A 33 -11.01 2.63 -6.68
CA LEU A 33 -10.14 1.49 -6.70
C LEU A 33 -10.98 0.25 -6.38
N ALA A 34 -10.97 -0.73 -7.27
CA ALA A 34 -11.65 -2.00 -7.06
C ALA A 34 -10.62 -3.12 -6.89
N LEU A 35 -10.68 -3.79 -5.74
CA LEU A 35 -9.96 -5.02 -5.45
C LEU A 35 -10.96 -6.14 -5.29
N ASP A 36 -10.87 -7.14 -6.15
CA ASP A 36 -11.65 -8.37 -6.05
C ASP A 36 -10.71 -9.50 -5.63
N PHE A 37 -10.75 -9.86 -4.35
CA PHE A 37 -9.90 -10.93 -3.83
C PHE A 37 -10.48 -12.30 -4.21
N GLY A 38 -9.59 -13.22 -4.57
CA GLY A 38 -9.98 -14.55 -5.04
C GLY A 38 -10.55 -15.42 -3.92
N PRO A 39 -11.21 -16.54 -4.29
CA PRO A 39 -11.73 -17.50 -3.32
C PRO A 39 -10.61 -18.04 -2.41
N ASN A 40 -10.99 -18.49 -1.21
CA ASN A 40 -10.05 -19.01 -0.20
C ASN A 40 -8.93 -18.03 0.15
N ASN A 41 -9.27 -16.74 0.25
CA ASN A 41 -8.34 -15.64 0.52
C ASN A 41 -7.24 -15.48 -0.54
N GLY A 42 -7.44 -16.01 -1.74
CA GLY A 42 -6.49 -15.92 -2.84
C GLY A 42 -6.31 -14.50 -3.36
N LEU A 43 -5.24 -14.29 -4.11
CA LEU A 43 -5.11 -13.10 -4.95
C LEU A 43 -6.09 -13.20 -6.12
N GLY A 44 -6.85 -12.14 -6.35
CA GLY A 44 -7.79 -12.04 -7.49
C GLY A 44 -7.35 -10.95 -8.47
N THR A 45 -8.23 -9.98 -8.72
CA THR A 45 -8.03 -8.90 -9.71
C THR A 45 -8.00 -7.53 -9.04
N VAL A 46 -7.19 -6.65 -9.61
CA VAL A 46 -7.16 -5.21 -9.28
C VAL A 46 -7.53 -4.44 -10.53
N SER A 47 -8.39 -3.43 -10.38
CA SER A 47 -8.73 -2.49 -11.45
C SER A 47 -8.22 -1.11 -11.05
N VAL A 48 -7.08 -0.71 -11.61
CA VAL A 48 -6.60 0.67 -11.56
C VAL A 48 -7.07 1.37 -12.83
N ALA A 49 -7.75 2.51 -12.71
CA ALA A 49 -8.31 3.25 -13.85
C ALA A 49 -9.17 2.40 -14.80
N SER A 50 -9.94 1.46 -14.24
CA SER A 50 -10.88 0.56 -14.95
C SER A 50 -10.26 -0.50 -15.86
N VAL A 51 -8.94 -0.75 -15.78
CA VAL A 51 -8.29 -1.87 -16.48
C VAL A 51 -8.08 -3.01 -15.49
N PRO A 52 -8.86 -4.11 -15.57
CA PRO A 52 -8.70 -5.23 -14.66
C PRO A 52 -7.43 -6.03 -14.99
N MET A 53 -6.63 -6.32 -13.97
CA MET A 53 -5.46 -7.18 -14.10
C MET A 53 -5.33 -8.13 -12.91
N PRO A 54 -4.81 -9.36 -13.11
CA PRO A 54 -4.53 -10.27 -12.00
C PRO A 54 -3.54 -9.64 -11.02
N MET A 55 -3.85 -9.64 -9.73
CA MET A 55 -2.97 -9.08 -8.69
C MET A 55 -1.57 -9.72 -8.70
N ARG A 56 -1.47 -11.01 -9.09
CA ARG A 56 -0.19 -11.72 -9.26
C ARG A 56 0.68 -11.18 -10.40
N LYS A 57 0.06 -10.58 -11.42
CA LYS A 57 0.76 -9.90 -12.53
C LYS A 57 1.09 -8.46 -12.16
N TYR A 58 0.22 -7.81 -11.38
CA TYR A 58 0.44 -6.45 -10.89
C TYR A 58 1.62 -6.40 -9.90
N LEU A 59 1.58 -7.23 -8.86
CA LEU A 59 2.64 -7.37 -7.86
C LEU A 59 3.37 -8.70 -8.01
N TYR A 60 4.59 -8.64 -8.53
CA TYR A 60 5.41 -9.83 -8.72
C TYR A 60 6.39 -10.01 -7.56
N LYS A 61 6.56 -11.27 -7.17
CA LYS A 61 7.51 -11.66 -6.12
C LYS A 61 8.93 -11.56 -6.66
N ASN A 62 9.86 -11.09 -5.83
CA ASN A 62 11.28 -11.22 -6.14
C ASN A 62 11.67 -12.73 -6.06
N PRO A 63 12.28 -13.36 -7.09
CA PRO A 63 12.46 -14.82 -7.14
C PRO A 63 13.19 -15.42 -5.93
N MET A 64 14.10 -14.67 -5.32
CA MET A 64 14.86 -15.07 -4.12
C MET A 64 14.42 -14.33 -2.84
N GLY A 65 13.31 -13.59 -2.91
CA GLY A 65 12.84 -12.73 -1.82
C GLY A 65 11.69 -13.33 -1.01
N SER A 66 11.49 -12.75 0.18
CA SER A 66 10.29 -12.98 0.99
C SER A 66 9.02 -12.59 0.23
N SER A 67 7.89 -13.25 0.52
CA SER A 67 6.57 -12.85 0.01
C SER A 67 6.15 -11.44 0.43
N LYS A 68 6.76 -10.92 1.50
CA LYS A 68 6.60 -9.55 2.02
C LYS A 68 7.56 -8.54 1.37
N VAL A 69 8.18 -8.93 0.25
CA VAL A 69 8.93 -8.05 -0.65
C VAL A 69 8.41 -8.28 -2.07
N ARG A 70 7.69 -7.30 -2.62
CA ARG A 70 7.14 -7.38 -3.98
C ARG A 70 7.36 -6.12 -4.75
N ARG A 71 7.45 -6.28 -6.06
CA ARG A 71 7.64 -5.19 -7.01
C ARG A 71 6.44 -5.07 -7.94
N PHE A 72 6.25 -3.87 -8.45
CA PHE A 72 5.28 -3.58 -9.51
C PHE A 72 5.81 -2.47 -10.40
N VAL A 73 5.25 -2.36 -11.60
CA VAL A 73 5.49 -1.24 -12.51
C VAL A 73 4.26 -0.36 -12.45
N ALA A 74 4.42 0.90 -12.05
CA ALA A 74 3.31 1.85 -12.00
C ALA A 74 3.03 2.45 -13.38
N SER A 75 1.96 3.22 -13.48
CA SER A 75 1.53 3.91 -14.71
C SER A 75 2.56 4.89 -15.29
N ASP A 76 3.52 5.35 -14.51
CA ASP A 76 4.62 6.20 -14.97
C ASP A 76 5.80 5.40 -15.57
N GLY A 77 5.69 4.08 -15.62
CA GLY A 77 6.71 3.17 -16.14
C GLY A 77 7.85 2.87 -15.16
N GLN A 78 7.85 3.45 -13.96
CA GLN A 78 8.87 3.17 -12.94
C GLN A 78 8.53 1.89 -12.17
N THR A 79 9.59 1.19 -11.74
CA THR A 79 9.46 0.04 -10.84
C THR A 79 9.56 0.48 -9.40
N TYR A 80 8.61 0.00 -8.59
CA TYR A 80 8.54 0.25 -7.16
C TYR A 80 8.60 -1.06 -6.38
N GLN A 81 9.05 -1.00 -5.13
CA GLN A 81 9.17 -2.15 -4.25
C GLN A 81 8.60 -1.88 -2.86
N TRP A 82 7.59 -2.65 -2.47
CA TRP A 82 7.15 -2.72 -1.07
C TRP A 82 8.02 -3.68 -0.28
N SER A 83 8.41 -3.27 0.93
CA SER A 83 9.16 -4.09 1.89
C SER A 83 8.58 -3.91 3.29
N ARG A 84 8.42 -5.01 4.04
CA ARG A 84 7.85 -4.98 5.39
C ARG A 84 8.93 -4.77 6.46
N ARG A 85 8.69 -3.85 7.40
CA ARG A 85 9.52 -3.59 8.60
C ARG A 85 11.01 -3.41 8.30
N THR A 86 11.32 -2.68 7.22
CA THR A 86 12.69 -2.31 6.86
C THR A 86 13.17 -1.04 7.55
N GLN A 87 12.27 -0.22 8.09
CA GLN A 87 12.58 1.01 8.82
C GLN A 87 11.87 1.01 10.20
N PRO A 88 12.42 1.69 11.21
CA PRO A 88 11.75 1.84 12.50
C PRO A 88 10.37 2.51 12.35
N ASN A 89 9.39 2.03 13.10
CA ASN A 89 8.02 2.57 13.17
C ASN A 89 7.20 2.54 11.86
N GLN A 90 7.78 2.05 10.77
CA GLN A 90 7.07 1.81 9.51
C GLN A 90 6.83 0.32 9.32
N GLU A 91 5.56 -0.08 9.26
CA GLU A 91 5.24 -1.48 8.94
C GLU A 91 5.54 -1.77 7.47
N TRP A 92 5.29 -0.82 6.57
CA TRP A 92 5.61 -0.96 5.15
C TRP A 92 6.32 0.27 4.61
N THR A 93 7.32 0.03 3.78
CA THR A 93 8.03 1.09 3.03
C THR A 93 8.00 0.71 1.54
N CYS A 94 7.69 1.69 0.68
CA CYS A 94 7.77 1.54 -0.76
C CYS A 94 8.88 2.43 -1.32
N THR A 95 9.78 1.85 -2.10
CA THR A 95 10.91 2.55 -2.70
C THR A 95 10.93 2.45 -4.22
N ASN A 96 11.52 3.45 -4.88
CA ASN A 96 11.83 3.38 -6.32
C ASN A 96 13.17 2.68 -6.58
N ALA A 97 13.58 2.62 -7.85
CA ALA A 97 14.85 2.00 -8.28
C ALA A 97 16.11 2.63 -7.67
N ASN A 98 16.03 3.90 -7.23
CA ASN A 98 17.13 4.61 -6.56
C ASN A 98 17.09 4.46 -5.03
N ASN A 99 16.23 3.59 -4.50
CA ASN A 99 15.97 3.40 -3.07
C ASN A 99 15.39 4.62 -2.34
N TYR A 100 14.84 5.60 -3.05
CA TYR A 100 14.10 6.68 -2.41
C TYR A 100 12.74 6.17 -1.94
N VAL A 101 12.37 6.50 -0.70
CA VAL A 101 11.04 6.21 -0.15
C VAL A 101 10.03 7.10 -0.85
N ILE A 102 9.03 6.48 -1.47
CA ILE A 102 7.93 7.18 -2.16
C ILE A 102 6.58 6.93 -1.48
N ALA A 103 6.49 5.97 -0.56
CA ALA A 103 5.36 5.77 0.32
C ALA A 103 5.76 4.99 1.57
N SER A 104 5.04 5.19 2.67
CA SER A 104 5.21 4.44 3.90
C SER A 104 3.87 4.25 4.63
N TYR A 105 3.69 3.10 5.25
CA TYR A 105 2.58 2.82 6.14
C TYR A 105 3.10 2.62 7.57
N SER A 106 2.61 3.45 8.49
CA SER A 106 2.99 3.49 9.89
C SER A 106 1.84 2.99 10.75
N LEU A 107 2.17 2.21 11.79
CA LEU A 107 1.21 1.81 12.81
C LEU A 107 1.05 2.93 13.84
N LYS A 108 -0.09 2.94 14.53
CA LYS A 108 -0.30 3.77 15.72
C LYS A 108 0.87 3.60 16.70
N ALA A 109 1.35 4.70 17.28
CA ALA A 109 2.50 4.62 18.18
C ALA A 109 2.13 3.90 19.49
N PRO A 110 3.04 3.12 20.09
CA PRO A 110 2.79 2.48 21.37
C PRO A 110 2.46 3.50 22.47
N GLY A 111 1.35 3.29 23.17
CA GLY A 111 0.92 4.16 24.28
C GLY A 111 0.00 5.31 23.88
N GLU A 112 -0.28 5.50 22.58
CA GLU A 112 -1.29 6.45 22.14
C GLU A 112 -2.71 6.00 22.53
N PRO A 113 -3.61 6.96 22.85
CA PRO A 113 -4.99 6.65 23.20
C PRO A 113 -5.73 5.97 22.05
N GLU A 114 -6.92 5.45 22.33
CA GLU A 114 -7.86 5.09 21.28
C GLU A 114 -8.45 6.36 20.68
N TYR A 115 -8.43 6.44 19.36
CA TYR A 115 -9.02 7.55 18.61
C TYR A 115 -10.42 7.14 18.17
N SER A 116 -11.40 7.99 18.43
CA SER A 116 -12.76 7.76 17.94
C SER A 116 -12.77 7.72 16.41
N ASN A 117 -13.23 6.61 15.83
CA ASN A 117 -13.32 6.38 14.38
C ASN A 117 -11.98 6.35 13.62
N SER A 118 -10.87 6.13 14.30
CA SER A 118 -9.54 6.03 13.67
C SER A 118 -8.72 4.89 14.27
N SER A 119 -7.92 4.23 13.43
CA SER A 119 -6.95 3.24 13.90
C SER A 119 -5.63 3.86 14.37
N GLY A 120 -5.39 5.14 14.08
CA GLY A 120 -4.09 5.81 14.24
C GLY A 120 -3.02 5.34 13.26
N CYS A 121 -3.35 4.47 12.29
CA CYS A 121 -2.42 4.07 11.25
C CYS A 121 -2.48 5.02 10.06
N ILE A 122 -1.31 5.34 9.50
CA ILE A 122 -1.16 6.37 8.48
C ILE A 122 -0.42 5.80 7.27
N LEU A 123 -0.94 6.08 6.07
CA LEU A 123 -0.26 5.89 4.80
C LEU A 123 0.17 7.25 4.24
N GLU A 124 1.46 7.45 4.06
CA GLU A 124 2.03 8.62 3.41
C GLU A 124 2.46 8.25 1.99
N ILE A 125 2.13 9.09 1.01
CA ILE A 125 2.44 8.88 -0.42
C ILE A 125 3.02 10.17 -0.99
N ALA A 126 4.24 10.09 -1.51
CA ALA A 126 4.90 11.22 -2.13
C ALA A 126 4.36 11.50 -3.55
N GLU A 127 4.10 10.47 -4.36
CA GLU A 127 3.97 10.66 -5.81
C GLU A 127 2.79 9.94 -6.51
N GLN A 128 2.34 8.76 -6.07
CA GLN A 128 1.45 7.90 -6.90
C GLN A 128 0.31 7.22 -6.14
N PHE A 129 -0.91 7.34 -6.66
CA PHE A 129 -2.10 6.72 -6.03
C PHE A 129 -2.14 5.19 -6.15
N GLU A 130 -1.42 4.61 -7.11
CA GLU A 130 -1.20 3.16 -7.25
C GLU A 130 -0.55 2.52 -6.00
N MET A 131 0.06 3.34 -5.14
CA MET A 131 0.59 2.93 -3.84
C MET A 131 -0.51 2.42 -2.90
N ILE A 132 -1.74 2.94 -2.98
CA ILE A 132 -2.86 2.51 -2.13
C ILE A 132 -3.28 1.09 -2.50
N ALA A 133 -3.49 0.85 -3.80
CA ALA A 133 -3.85 -0.46 -4.33
C ALA A 133 -2.79 -1.52 -4.03
N SER A 134 -1.53 -1.18 -4.32
CA SER A 134 -0.42 -2.10 -4.08
C SER A 134 -0.24 -2.38 -2.58
N LEU A 135 -0.40 -1.39 -1.69
CA LEU A 135 -0.35 -1.62 -0.25
C LEU A 135 -1.49 -2.52 0.24
N TRP A 136 -2.73 -2.30 -0.20
CA TRP A 136 -3.85 -3.18 0.18
C TRP A 136 -3.57 -4.64 -0.21
N ILE A 137 -3.05 -4.87 -1.42
CA ILE A 137 -2.69 -6.22 -1.86
C ILE A 137 -1.56 -6.79 -0.99
N MET A 138 -0.54 -5.99 -0.63
CA MET A 138 0.54 -6.42 0.27
C MET A 138 0.05 -6.77 1.67
N ARG A 139 -0.89 -6.02 2.23
CA ARG A 139 -1.51 -6.31 3.54
C ARG A 139 -2.37 -7.57 3.50
N HIS A 140 -3.07 -7.82 2.39
CA HIS A 140 -3.78 -9.09 2.17
C HIS A 140 -2.82 -10.28 2.06
N ILE A 141 -1.72 -10.14 1.32
CA ILE A 141 -0.64 -11.13 1.27
C ILE A 141 -0.05 -11.40 2.67
N GLN A 142 0.05 -10.37 3.52
CA GLN A 142 0.45 -10.55 4.91
C GLN A 142 -0.59 -11.32 5.71
N ALA A 143 -1.87 -10.96 5.61
CA ALA A 143 -2.96 -11.56 6.39
C ALA A 143 -3.08 -13.08 6.18
N TYR A 144 -2.85 -13.55 4.96
CA TYR A 144 -3.08 -14.95 4.57
C TYR A 144 -1.82 -15.70 4.14
N ASP A 145 -0.66 -15.11 4.41
CA ASP A 145 0.66 -15.64 4.07
C ASP A 145 0.82 -16.14 2.63
N LEU A 146 0.37 -15.33 1.67
CA LEU A 146 0.34 -15.73 0.26
C LEU A 146 1.73 -15.66 -0.38
N ALA A 147 2.10 -16.72 -1.10
CA ALA A 147 3.32 -16.81 -1.90
C ALA A 147 3.22 -16.05 -3.24
#